data_AF-A0A2W4LTI7-F1
#
_entry.id   AF-A0A2W4LTI7-F1
#
_cell.length_a   1.000
_cell.length_b   1.000
_cell.length_c   1.000
_cell.angle_alpha   90.00
_cell.angle_beta   90.00
_cell.angle_gamma   90.00
#
_symmetry.space_group_name_H-M   'P 1'
#
loop_
_entity.id
_entity.type
_entity.pdbx_description
1 polymer ?
#
loop_
_entity_poly.entity_id
_entity_poly.type
_entity_poly.pdbx_seq_one_letter_code
_entity_poly.pdbx_strand_id
1 'polypeptide(L)'
;IEQTRPVGMSDEEWERAKIAARDQRFIHGLVALADPSRPVVSFGEDLPLAERTLEGESFDEYDGVVVEAGAHIRTGTLGQVLLMGHNVINRGTIETPDGQALLAAGRGVSLNKNYLDGTSAAIDPDLRGYTVGVDRGGRAENDGGLIIAERGNITLTGHSILQSGVLSATTGAEANGSILLKAVTGRSDNNFYYVPRVNAQRGEIVFAPDSITQILPDDSGTPVIGAGSFRPSKIDVEGKKIIFQNHSRLRAPGAEVRLLADAHAAEDGWVDSRIYLGEGAVIDVSGLRGVAVDMEQNVIEAELRANELRDNPLLKEGALRGETVYFDLRYGEALLTGKGIANLSGYYDLIERDVAEFMTAGGTLTMSGSEIIARAGSLIDLSGGSVEYQGGYITSTVLIDAAGRRVPIEFAPAGIDYVALDNSHVVGHPRWQVTERYRSALLSGHRVRWEDGYTEGRSGGSLILQTSSAAGVNAIGNRSKDAHRLFEGDVRADVVAGRYQT
;
A
#
# COMPACT_ATOMS: atom_id res chain seq x y z
N ILE A 1 -13.38 -24.46 26.41
CA ILE A 1 -13.16 -25.77 27.07
C ILE A 1 -12.62 -25.59 28.49
N GLU A 2 -11.87 -24.55 28.85
CA GLU A 2 -11.36 -24.45 30.24
C GLU A 2 -12.34 -23.90 31.28
N GLN A 3 -13.43 -23.22 30.87
CA GLN A 3 -14.26 -22.46 31.81
C GLN A 3 -15.56 -23.16 32.27
N THR A 4 -16.07 -24.15 31.53
CA THR A 4 -17.35 -24.83 31.88
C THR A 4 -17.39 -26.26 31.35
N ARG A 5 -17.62 -27.24 32.24
CA ARG A 5 -17.82 -28.66 31.90
C ARG A 5 -19.23 -28.87 31.31
N PRO A 6 -19.36 -29.48 30.12
CA PRO A 6 -20.66 -29.81 29.55
C PRO A 6 -21.47 -30.71 30.47
N VAL A 7 -22.77 -30.44 30.58
CA VAL A 7 -23.70 -31.28 31.36
C VAL A 7 -23.73 -32.68 30.76
N GLY A 8 -23.47 -33.70 31.59
CA GLY A 8 -23.46 -35.11 31.18
C GLY A 8 -22.09 -35.69 30.83
N MET A 9 -21.02 -34.89 30.80
CA MET A 9 -19.65 -35.38 30.62
C MET A 9 -19.02 -35.78 31.96
N SER A 10 -18.37 -36.95 32.02
CA SER A 10 -17.64 -37.38 33.22
C SER A 10 -16.32 -36.62 33.40
N ASP A 11 -15.75 -36.65 34.61
CA ASP A 11 -14.48 -35.97 34.90
C ASP A 11 -13.32 -36.50 34.05
N GLU A 12 -13.25 -37.82 33.83
CA GLU A 12 -12.20 -38.44 33.01
C GLU A 12 -12.33 -38.12 31.52
N GLU A 13 -13.55 -37.99 31.01
CA GLU A 13 -13.80 -37.56 29.62
C GLU A 13 -13.47 -36.09 29.44
N TRP A 14 -13.75 -35.27 30.46
CA TRP A 14 -13.43 -33.86 30.45
C TRP A 14 -11.92 -33.58 30.50
N GLU A 15 -11.18 -34.32 31.33
CA GLU A 15 -9.71 -34.24 31.36
C GLU A 15 -9.09 -34.70 30.02
N ARG A 16 -9.59 -35.79 29.44
CA ARG A 16 -9.14 -36.24 28.10
C ARG A 16 -9.44 -35.22 27.01
N ALA A 17 -10.61 -34.59 27.03
CA ALA A 17 -10.97 -33.54 26.07
C ALA A 17 -10.09 -32.28 26.22
N LYS A 18 -9.75 -31.90 27.46
CA LYS A 18 -8.80 -30.80 27.72
C LYS A 18 -7.41 -31.12 27.20
N ILE A 19 -6.89 -32.33 27.47
CA ILE A 19 -5.57 -32.75 26.98
C ILE A 19 -5.57 -32.79 25.46
N ALA A 20 -6.56 -33.42 24.82
CA ALA A 20 -6.68 -33.47 23.37
C ALA A 20 -6.75 -32.08 22.74
N ALA A 21 -7.49 -31.14 23.35
CA ALA A 21 -7.55 -29.76 22.88
C ALA A 21 -6.22 -28.99 23.06
N ARG A 22 -5.47 -29.27 24.13
CA ARG A 22 -4.12 -28.69 24.37
C ARG A 22 -3.10 -29.26 23.38
N ASP A 23 -3.12 -30.57 23.14
CA ASP A 23 -2.26 -31.24 22.17
C ASP A 23 -2.59 -30.77 20.74
N GLN A 24 -3.87 -30.59 20.44
CA GLN A 24 -4.30 -30.06 19.16
C GLN A 24 -3.85 -28.59 18.98
N ARG A 25 -3.90 -27.75 20.02
CA ARG A 25 -3.31 -26.39 20.00
C ARG A 25 -1.79 -26.43 19.84
N PHE A 26 -1.09 -27.37 20.48
CA PHE A 26 0.35 -27.52 20.33
C PHE A 26 0.72 -27.94 18.90
N ILE A 27 -0.02 -28.88 18.31
CA ILE A 27 0.19 -29.37 16.94
C ILE A 27 -0.14 -28.31 15.88
N HIS A 28 -1.17 -27.50 16.10
CA HIS A 28 -1.49 -26.38 15.21
C HIS A 28 -0.55 -25.17 15.40
N GLY A 29 0.28 -25.17 16.45
CA GLY A 29 1.09 -24.02 16.86
C GLY A 29 0.31 -23.04 17.74
N LEU A 30 1.03 -22.23 18.52
CA LEU A 30 0.46 -21.29 19.51
C LEU A 30 -0.60 -20.33 18.93
N VAL A 31 -0.63 -20.16 17.60
CA VAL A 31 -1.31 -19.06 16.91
C VAL A 31 -2.32 -19.54 15.85
N ALA A 32 -2.83 -20.76 15.93
CA ALA A 32 -3.72 -21.32 14.93
C ALA A 32 -5.07 -21.78 15.51
N LEU A 33 -6.09 -20.92 15.45
CA LEU A 33 -7.51 -21.33 15.57
C LEU A 33 -8.44 -20.45 14.70
N ALA A 34 -9.63 -21.00 14.43
CA ALA A 34 -10.50 -20.69 13.29
C ALA A 34 -11.69 -19.74 13.56
N ASP A 35 -11.80 -19.18 14.77
CA ASP A 35 -12.93 -18.32 15.14
C ASP A 35 -12.56 -16.83 14.95
N PRO A 36 -13.16 -16.12 13.96
CA PRO A 36 -12.89 -14.70 13.73
C PRO A 36 -13.39 -13.80 14.88
N SER A 37 -14.23 -14.31 15.78
CA SER A 37 -14.79 -13.55 16.89
C SER A 37 -13.93 -13.58 18.16
N ARG A 38 -12.76 -14.25 18.14
CA ARG A 38 -11.88 -14.39 19.30
C ARG A 38 -10.42 -14.09 18.92
N PRO A 39 -9.63 -13.60 19.88
CA PRO A 39 -8.22 -13.34 19.66
C PRO A 39 -7.54 -14.67 19.45
N VAL A 40 -6.62 -14.67 18.50
CA VAL A 40 -5.80 -15.81 18.15
C VAL A 40 -4.90 -16.17 19.34
N VAL A 41 -4.36 -15.14 20.02
CA VAL A 41 -3.62 -15.26 21.28
C VAL A 41 -3.91 -14.05 22.15
N SER A 42 -4.02 -14.24 23.47
CA SER A 42 -4.03 -13.15 24.45
C SER A 42 -2.94 -13.36 25.49
N PHE A 43 -2.23 -12.29 25.82
CA PHE A 43 -1.26 -12.20 26.90
C PHE A 43 -1.76 -11.23 27.97
N GLY A 44 -1.44 -11.50 29.23
CA GLY A 44 -1.90 -10.69 30.36
C GLY A 44 -3.30 -11.06 30.84
N GLU A 45 -3.87 -10.18 31.67
CA GLU A 45 -5.19 -10.40 32.26
C GLU A 45 -6.31 -9.98 31.30
N ASP A 46 -7.34 -10.82 31.17
CA ASP A 46 -8.57 -10.43 30.48
C ASP A 46 -9.41 -9.55 31.40
N LEU A 47 -9.21 -8.24 31.28
CA LEU A 47 -9.87 -7.25 32.12
C LEU A 47 -11.35 -7.10 31.74
N PRO A 48 -12.26 -6.85 32.70
CA PRO A 48 -13.62 -6.42 32.40
C PRO A 48 -13.63 -5.15 31.54
N LEU A 49 -14.62 -4.98 30.65
CA LEU A 49 -14.70 -3.85 29.71
C LEU A 49 -14.53 -2.47 30.37
N ALA A 50 -15.17 -2.26 31.53
CA ALA A 50 -15.09 -1.01 32.28
C ALA A 50 -13.68 -0.70 32.80
N GLU A 51 -12.82 -1.72 32.89
CA GLU A 51 -11.46 -1.59 33.39
C GLU A 51 -10.42 -1.46 32.28
N ARG A 52 -10.73 -1.87 31.05
CA ARG A 52 -9.78 -1.84 29.91
C ARG A 52 -9.37 -0.43 29.49
N THR A 53 -10.21 0.54 29.81
CA THR A 53 -10.13 1.95 29.41
C THR A 53 -9.96 2.87 30.62
N LEU A 54 -9.32 2.40 31.69
CA LEU A 54 -9.00 3.25 32.85
C LEU A 54 -7.70 4.00 32.62
N GLU A 55 -7.69 5.31 32.90
CA GLU A 55 -6.50 6.16 32.78
C GLU A 55 -5.54 5.94 33.95
N GLY A 56 -4.26 6.23 33.71
CA GLY A 56 -3.29 6.46 34.78
C GLY A 56 -2.54 5.23 35.31
N GLU A 57 -2.61 4.08 34.64
CA GLU A 57 -1.70 2.97 34.94
C GLU A 57 -0.33 3.25 34.30
N SER A 58 0.73 3.15 35.10
CA SER A 58 2.11 3.29 34.67
C SER A 58 2.91 2.07 35.12
N PHE A 59 3.73 1.55 34.24
CA PHE A 59 4.63 0.42 34.50
C PHE A 59 6.07 0.91 34.60
N ASP A 60 6.90 0.24 35.40
CA ASP A 60 8.33 0.53 35.46
C ASP A 60 8.96 0.35 34.06
N GLU A 61 9.93 1.19 33.69
CA GLU A 61 10.53 1.21 32.33
C GLU A 61 10.94 -0.18 31.82
N TYR A 62 11.51 -1.00 32.70
CA TYR A 62 12.01 -2.34 32.39
C TYR A 62 11.02 -3.47 32.72
N ASP A 63 9.79 -3.14 33.12
CA ASP A 63 8.71 -4.12 33.27
C ASP A 63 8.15 -4.47 31.89
N GLY A 64 8.62 -5.58 31.32
CA GLY A 64 8.21 -6.06 30.00
C GLY A 64 9.35 -6.65 29.19
N VAL A 65 9.45 -6.26 27.91
CA VAL A 65 10.41 -6.83 26.96
C VAL A 65 11.39 -5.76 26.50
N VAL A 66 12.69 -6.05 26.64
CA VAL A 66 13.76 -5.18 26.14
C VAL A 66 14.65 -5.96 25.19
N VAL A 67 14.78 -5.47 23.95
CA VAL A 67 15.81 -5.92 22.99
C VAL A 67 17.01 -5.01 23.16
N GLU A 68 18.05 -5.51 23.80
CA GLU A 68 19.24 -4.74 24.14
C GLU A 68 20.05 -4.31 22.91
N ALA A 69 20.81 -3.23 23.07
CA ALA A 69 21.70 -2.73 22.03
C ALA A 69 22.70 -3.82 21.58
N GLY A 70 22.83 -4.01 20.26
CA GLY A 70 23.66 -5.07 19.66
C GLY A 70 22.98 -6.44 19.55
N ALA A 71 21.77 -6.63 20.10
CA ALA A 71 20.97 -7.81 19.81
C ALA A 71 20.46 -7.78 18.36
N HIS A 72 20.40 -8.96 17.74
CA HIS A 72 19.91 -9.13 16.36
C HIS A 72 18.85 -10.23 16.34
N ILE A 73 17.64 -9.87 15.94
CA ILE A 73 16.50 -10.80 15.77
C ILE A 73 16.15 -10.80 14.29
N ARG A 74 16.32 -11.96 13.63
CA ARG A 74 16.02 -12.10 12.21
C ARG A 74 15.15 -13.33 11.98
N THR A 75 14.14 -13.17 11.13
CA THR A 75 13.33 -14.30 10.66
C THR A 75 13.66 -14.64 9.21
N GLY A 76 13.22 -15.83 8.78
CA GLY A 76 13.08 -16.11 7.36
C GLY A 76 11.93 -15.31 6.73
N THR A 77 11.76 -15.46 5.42
CA THR A 77 10.67 -14.89 4.63
C THR A 77 9.30 -15.26 5.21
N LEU A 78 8.37 -14.30 5.26
CA LEU A 78 7.04 -14.43 5.88
C LEU A 78 7.07 -14.67 7.42
N GLY A 79 8.24 -14.57 8.05
CA GLY A 79 8.40 -14.75 9.49
C GLY A 79 7.91 -13.54 10.29
N GLN A 80 7.68 -13.76 11.58
CA GLN A 80 7.11 -12.74 12.46
C GLN A 80 7.93 -12.62 13.74
N VAL A 81 8.11 -11.39 14.21
CA VAL A 81 8.66 -11.05 15.53
C VAL A 81 7.57 -10.34 16.31
N LEU A 82 7.11 -10.97 17.40
CA LEU A 82 6.03 -10.46 18.23
C LEU A 82 6.59 -10.21 19.63
N LEU A 83 6.78 -8.94 20.00
CA LEU A 83 7.25 -8.51 21.31
C LEU A 83 6.06 -7.93 22.09
N MET A 84 5.68 -8.58 23.18
CA MET A 84 4.47 -8.26 23.95
C MET A 84 4.81 -8.24 25.45
N GLY A 85 4.42 -7.17 26.14
CA GLY A 85 4.67 -7.00 27.57
C GLY A 85 4.00 -5.73 28.09
N HIS A 86 4.21 -5.37 29.36
CA HIS A 86 3.72 -4.11 29.90
C HIS A 86 4.36 -2.92 29.16
N ASN A 87 5.69 -2.89 29.10
CA ASN A 87 6.45 -2.03 28.20
C ASN A 87 7.24 -2.89 27.19
N VAL A 88 7.52 -2.32 26.01
CA VAL A 88 8.33 -2.97 24.97
C VAL A 88 9.32 -1.98 24.41
N ILE A 89 10.61 -2.27 24.53
CA ILE A 89 11.71 -1.39 24.10
C ILE A 89 12.62 -2.15 23.14
N ASN A 90 12.81 -1.61 21.93
CA ASN A 90 13.83 -2.08 21.00
C ASN A 90 15.00 -1.09 20.90
N ARG A 91 16.19 -1.54 21.31
CA ARG A 91 17.49 -0.88 21.11
C ARG A 91 18.41 -1.66 20.15
N GLY A 92 17.98 -2.85 19.72
CA GLY A 92 18.72 -3.73 18.82
C GLY A 92 18.23 -3.65 17.36
N THR A 93 18.48 -4.72 16.61
CA THR A 93 18.05 -4.87 15.20
C THR A 93 17.00 -5.98 15.07
N ILE A 94 15.90 -5.68 14.38
CA ILE A 94 14.82 -6.63 14.06
C ILE A 94 14.64 -6.66 12.53
N GLU A 95 14.72 -7.85 11.92
CA GLU A 95 14.57 -8.06 10.48
C GLU A 95 13.50 -9.12 10.18
N THR A 96 12.46 -8.73 9.45
CA THR A 96 11.34 -9.61 9.07
C THR A 96 10.98 -9.47 7.58
N PRO A 97 11.75 -10.10 6.66
CA PRO A 97 11.47 -10.05 5.22
C PRO A 97 10.11 -10.67 4.87
N ASP A 98 9.30 -9.98 4.07
CA ASP A 98 7.91 -10.30 3.73
C ASP A 98 6.99 -10.56 4.95
N GLY A 99 7.47 -10.19 6.13
CA GLY A 99 6.96 -10.62 7.42
C GLY A 99 6.38 -9.48 8.24
N GLN A 100 6.39 -9.66 9.55
CA GLN A 100 5.88 -8.66 10.50
C GLN A 100 6.79 -8.49 11.70
N ALA A 101 7.16 -7.25 12.02
CA ALA A 101 7.69 -6.86 13.31
C ALA A 101 6.61 -6.13 14.12
N LEU A 102 6.20 -6.69 15.26
CA LEU A 102 5.11 -6.18 16.09
C LEU A 102 5.59 -5.98 17.53
N LEU A 103 5.52 -4.73 18.00
CA LEU A 103 5.78 -4.34 19.39
C LEU A 103 4.46 -3.90 20.02
N ALA A 104 4.00 -4.57 21.07
CA ALA A 104 2.74 -4.28 21.73
C ALA A 104 2.89 -4.16 23.25
N ALA A 105 2.61 -2.98 23.77
CA ALA A 105 2.77 -2.65 25.17
C ALA A 105 1.42 -2.45 25.87
N GLY A 106 1.16 -3.24 26.92
CA GLY A 106 -0.04 -3.12 27.75
C GLY A 106 -0.19 -4.24 28.77
N ARG A 107 -1.09 -4.03 29.73
CA ARG A 107 -1.45 -5.06 30.73
C ARG A 107 -2.09 -6.28 30.09
N GLY A 108 -2.92 -6.05 29.07
CA GLY A 108 -3.49 -7.09 28.23
C GLY A 108 -3.12 -6.84 26.78
N VAL A 109 -2.67 -7.88 26.07
CA VAL A 109 -2.35 -7.81 24.64
C VAL A 109 -3.08 -8.93 23.92
N SER A 110 -3.85 -8.61 22.89
CA SER A 110 -4.60 -9.60 22.12
C SER A 110 -4.24 -9.52 20.64
N LEU A 111 -3.78 -10.64 20.07
CA LEU A 111 -3.51 -10.79 18.65
C LEU A 111 -4.76 -11.29 17.94
N ASN A 112 -5.12 -10.67 16.82
CA ASN A 112 -6.22 -11.09 15.97
C ASN A 112 -5.74 -11.30 14.54
N LYS A 113 -6.49 -12.08 13.75
CA LYS A 113 -6.27 -12.12 12.30
C LYS A 113 -6.48 -10.74 11.70
N ASN A 114 -5.76 -10.44 10.63
CA ASN A 114 -5.81 -9.20 9.86
C ASN A 114 -7.11 -9.06 9.03
N TYR A 115 -8.27 -8.98 9.67
CA TYR A 115 -9.54 -8.79 8.97
C TYR A 115 -9.80 -7.31 8.61
N LEU A 116 -10.12 -6.99 7.36
CA LEU A 116 -10.20 -5.62 6.81
C LEU A 116 -11.00 -4.61 7.65
N ASP A 117 -12.10 -5.06 8.25
CA ASP A 117 -13.05 -4.28 9.05
C ASP A 117 -13.21 -4.85 10.48
N GLY A 118 -12.41 -5.86 10.84
CA GLY A 118 -12.54 -6.58 12.11
C GLY A 118 -13.81 -7.40 12.28
N THR A 119 -14.64 -7.53 11.23
CA THR A 119 -15.93 -8.24 11.29
C THR A 119 -16.20 -9.16 10.10
N SER A 120 -15.50 -8.98 9.00
CA SER A 120 -15.62 -9.74 7.75
C SER A 120 -14.52 -10.77 7.64
N ALA A 121 -14.78 -11.86 6.91
CA ALA A 121 -13.76 -12.85 6.56
C ALA A 121 -12.71 -12.30 5.56
N ALA A 122 -12.85 -11.06 5.08
CA ALA A 122 -11.92 -10.46 4.14
C ALA A 122 -10.63 -10.05 4.87
N ILE A 123 -9.51 -10.53 4.36
CA ILE A 123 -8.18 -10.28 4.91
C ILE A 123 -7.66 -8.95 4.37
N ASP A 124 -7.18 -8.08 5.26
CA ASP A 124 -6.51 -6.82 4.92
C ASP A 124 -5.25 -7.13 4.08
N PRO A 125 -5.24 -6.77 2.79
CA PRO A 125 -4.10 -7.03 1.92
C PRO A 125 -2.89 -6.14 2.24
N ASP A 126 -3.08 -5.05 3.00
CA ASP A 126 -2.03 -4.09 3.38
C ASP A 126 -1.30 -4.49 4.67
N LEU A 127 -1.86 -5.44 5.42
CA LEU A 127 -1.30 -5.91 6.68
C LEU A 127 -0.92 -7.38 6.56
N ARG A 128 0.37 -7.66 6.48
CA ARG A 128 0.91 -9.02 6.57
C ARG A 128 1.07 -9.40 8.04
N GLY A 129 0.30 -10.39 8.50
CA GLY A 129 0.41 -10.93 9.86
C GLY A 129 -0.82 -10.64 10.72
N TYR A 130 -0.59 -10.25 11.98
CA TYR A 130 -1.64 -10.05 12.97
C TYR A 130 -1.98 -8.58 13.16
N THR A 131 -3.23 -8.32 13.49
CA THR A 131 -3.56 -7.10 14.23
C THR A 131 -3.41 -7.34 15.71
N VAL A 132 -3.29 -6.24 16.44
CA VAL A 132 -3.12 -6.27 17.88
C VAL A 132 -3.98 -5.22 18.55
N GLY A 133 -4.66 -5.64 19.61
CA GLY A 133 -5.33 -4.78 20.57
C GLY A 133 -4.58 -4.79 21.89
N VAL A 134 -4.57 -3.66 22.59
CA VAL A 134 -3.96 -3.52 23.92
C VAL A 134 -4.96 -2.94 24.92
N ASP A 135 -4.98 -3.51 26.11
CA ASP A 135 -5.77 -3.07 27.25
C ASP A 135 -4.83 -2.47 28.29
N ARG A 136 -5.22 -1.30 28.82
CA ARG A 136 -4.40 -0.49 29.72
C ARG A 136 -2.95 -0.41 29.23
N GLY A 137 -2.79 0.20 28.05
CA GLY A 137 -1.55 0.16 27.29
C GLY A 137 -0.36 0.76 28.05
N GLY A 138 0.83 0.24 27.78
CA GLY A 138 2.09 0.79 28.27
C GLY A 138 2.84 1.53 27.15
N ARG A 139 4.16 1.51 27.20
CA ARG A 139 5.03 2.22 26.26
C ARG A 139 5.69 1.25 25.27
N ALA A 140 5.51 1.52 23.98
CA ALA A 140 6.18 0.80 22.90
C ALA A 140 7.24 1.71 22.24
N GLU A 141 8.51 1.31 22.30
CA GLU A 141 9.63 2.16 21.92
C GLU A 141 10.53 1.45 20.89
N ASN A 142 10.82 2.15 19.79
CA ASN A 142 12.02 1.89 19.01
C ASN A 142 13.06 2.94 19.42
N ASP A 143 13.78 2.64 20.50
CA ASP A 143 14.69 3.54 21.19
C ASP A 143 16.12 3.43 20.60
N GLY A 144 16.39 4.19 19.53
CA GLY A 144 17.66 4.09 18.80
C GLY A 144 17.90 2.76 18.06
N GLY A 145 16.93 1.84 18.09
CA GLY A 145 16.96 0.56 17.40
C GLY A 145 16.64 0.64 15.91
N LEU A 146 16.87 -0.47 15.21
CA LEU A 146 16.59 -0.65 13.78
C LEU A 146 15.52 -1.74 13.60
N ILE A 147 14.43 -1.42 12.89
CA ILE A 147 13.41 -2.40 12.50
C ILE A 147 13.25 -2.36 10.99
N ILE A 148 13.46 -3.50 10.33
CA ILE A 148 13.37 -3.68 8.88
C ILE A 148 12.30 -4.71 8.54
N ALA A 149 11.37 -4.35 7.67
CA ALA A 149 10.36 -5.26 7.12
C ALA A 149 10.24 -5.06 5.58
N GLU A 150 11.10 -5.73 4.82
CA GLU A 150 11.06 -5.73 3.35
C GLU A 150 9.71 -6.25 2.85
N ARG A 151 8.99 -5.46 2.04
CA ARG A 151 7.62 -5.77 1.59
C ARG A 151 6.69 -6.23 2.72
N GLY A 152 6.98 -5.81 3.95
CA GLY A 152 6.40 -6.35 5.17
C GLY A 152 5.67 -5.29 5.97
N ASN A 153 5.35 -5.64 7.21
CA ASN A 153 4.68 -4.75 8.13
C ASN A 153 5.53 -4.48 9.39
N ILE A 154 5.52 -3.22 9.82
CA ILE A 154 6.00 -2.81 11.15
C ILE A 154 4.79 -2.27 11.92
N THR A 155 4.50 -2.84 13.10
CA THR A 155 3.41 -2.37 13.96
C THR A 155 3.92 -2.08 15.37
N LEU A 156 3.74 -0.85 15.85
CA LEU A 156 3.93 -0.49 17.26
C LEU A 156 2.59 -0.09 17.85
N THR A 157 2.22 -0.65 18.99
CA THR A 157 0.97 -0.31 19.69
C THR A 157 1.18 -0.22 21.21
N GLY A 158 0.44 0.68 21.84
CA GLY A 158 0.52 0.94 23.29
C GLY A 158 -0.35 2.13 23.68
N HIS A 159 -0.20 2.62 24.92
CA HIS A 159 -0.72 3.94 25.28
C HIS A 159 0.19 5.06 24.77
N SER A 160 1.50 4.84 24.77
CA SER A 160 2.47 5.80 24.22
C SER A 160 3.48 5.10 23.32
N ILE A 161 3.93 5.80 22.29
CA ILE A 161 4.91 5.31 21.33
C ILE A 161 6.06 6.30 21.22
N LEU A 162 7.29 5.82 21.36
CA LEU A 162 8.50 6.56 21.02
C LEU A 162 9.18 5.91 19.81
N GLN A 163 9.40 6.68 18.77
CA GLN A 163 10.20 6.30 17.61
C GLN A 163 11.43 7.22 17.57
N SER A 164 12.58 6.75 18.08
CA SER A 164 13.84 7.51 18.08
C SER A 164 14.95 6.87 17.24
N GLY A 165 14.75 5.65 16.74
CA GLY A 165 15.66 4.96 15.82
C GLY A 165 15.22 5.00 14.35
N VAL A 166 15.31 3.85 13.69
CA VAL A 166 14.93 3.66 12.28
C VAL A 166 13.85 2.60 12.13
N LEU A 167 12.73 2.97 11.50
CA LEU A 167 11.73 2.05 10.98
C LEU A 167 11.80 2.07 9.45
N SER A 168 12.10 0.93 8.82
CA SER A 168 12.28 0.83 7.38
C SER A 168 11.48 -0.32 6.81
N ALA A 169 10.48 -0.04 5.99
CA ALA A 169 9.83 -1.04 5.15
C ALA A 169 10.17 -0.80 3.67
N THR A 170 9.84 -1.75 2.81
CA THR A 170 9.92 -1.57 1.35
C THR A 170 8.59 -1.92 0.69
N THR A 171 8.37 -1.42 -0.52
CA THR A 171 7.23 -1.77 -1.35
C THR A 171 7.72 -2.31 -2.68
N GLY A 172 7.28 -3.51 -3.02
CA GLY A 172 7.44 -4.14 -4.33
C GLY A 172 6.19 -3.96 -5.18
N ALA A 173 6.26 -4.39 -6.42
CA ALA A 173 5.18 -4.21 -7.38
C ALA A 173 3.98 -5.11 -7.06
N GLU A 174 4.25 -6.31 -6.53
CA GLU A 174 3.30 -7.33 -6.11
C GLU A 174 2.83 -7.18 -4.64
N ALA A 175 3.57 -6.39 -3.85
CA ALA A 175 3.50 -6.39 -2.41
C ALA A 175 3.83 -5.03 -1.79
N ASN A 176 2.85 -4.41 -1.15
CA ASN A 176 3.05 -3.18 -0.41
C ASN A 176 3.63 -3.41 0.98
N GLY A 177 4.55 -2.54 1.38
CA GLY A 177 4.98 -2.40 2.76
C GLY A 177 4.06 -1.45 3.55
N SER A 178 3.95 -1.69 4.85
CA SER A 178 3.16 -0.83 5.75
C SER A 178 3.81 -0.60 7.12
N ILE A 179 3.57 0.59 7.68
CA ILE A 179 4.00 0.96 9.04
C ILE A 179 2.78 1.47 9.81
N LEU A 180 2.44 0.82 10.93
CA LEU A 180 1.28 1.16 11.75
C LEU A 180 1.74 1.54 13.16
N LEU A 181 1.49 2.77 13.58
CA LEU A 181 1.79 3.26 14.93
C LEU A 181 0.48 3.65 15.60
N LYS A 182 0.05 2.87 16.60
CA LYS A 182 -1.26 3.03 17.24
C LYS A 182 -1.12 3.22 18.74
N ALA A 183 -1.14 4.46 19.19
CA ALA A 183 -1.21 4.82 20.61
C ALA A 183 -2.68 4.77 21.09
N VAL A 184 -3.31 3.60 21.00
CA VAL A 184 -4.75 3.38 21.25
C VAL A 184 -4.94 2.19 22.19
N THR A 185 -5.72 2.38 23.25
CA THR A 185 -5.94 1.34 24.27
C THR A 185 -7.42 1.16 24.61
N GLY A 186 -7.72 -0.04 25.09
CA GLY A 186 -9.03 -0.46 25.59
C GLY A 186 -9.81 -1.21 24.53
N ARG A 187 -10.13 -2.48 24.75
CA ARG A 187 -10.74 -3.39 23.76
C ARG A 187 -12.26 -3.52 23.95
N SER A 188 -13.03 -3.59 22.86
CA SER A 188 -14.47 -3.90 22.91
C SER A 188 -14.73 -5.39 23.14
N ASP A 189 -15.76 -5.73 23.92
CA ASP A 189 -16.17 -7.11 24.19
C ASP A 189 -16.75 -7.83 22.97
N ASN A 190 -17.53 -7.12 22.14
CA ASN A 190 -18.23 -7.71 20.99
C ASN A 190 -17.39 -7.69 19.70
N ASN A 191 -16.26 -7.00 19.72
CA ASN A 191 -15.31 -6.97 18.63
C ASN A 191 -13.89 -6.87 19.21
N PHE A 192 -13.21 -8.00 19.29
CA PHE A 192 -11.84 -8.10 19.82
C PHE A 192 -10.81 -7.38 18.92
N TYR A 193 -11.22 -6.97 17.72
CA TYR A 193 -10.40 -6.31 16.70
C TYR A 193 -10.60 -4.80 16.65
N TYR A 194 -11.82 -4.32 16.94
CA TYR A 194 -12.18 -2.91 16.87
C TYR A 194 -12.44 -2.33 18.25
N VAL A 195 -11.74 -1.25 18.57
CA VAL A 195 -12.13 -0.38 19.68
C VAL A 195 -13.05 0.70 19.13
N PRO A 196 -14.35 0.73 19.49
CA PRO A 196 -15.21 1.86 19.22
C PRO A 196 -14.52 3.16 19.64
N ARG A 197 -14.48 4.14 18.73
CA ARG A 197 -13.85 5.46 18.97
C ARG A 197 -14.26 6.08 20.30
N VAL A 198 -15.50 5.82 20.74
CA VAL A 198 -16.11 6.32 21.99
C VAL A 198 -15.54 5.71 23.26
N ASN A 199 -14.95 4.51 23.21
CA ASN A 199 -14.42 3.82 24.39
C ASN A 199 -12.89 3.76 24.38
N ALA A 200 -12.25 3.99 23.23
CA ALA A 200 -10.80 3.95 23.12
C ALA A 200 -10.15 5.12 23.87
N GLN A 201 -9.15 4.83 24.68
CA GLN A 201 -8.19 5.83 25.12
C GLN A 201 -7.11 5.99 24.07
N ARG A 202 -6.60 7.20 23.92
CA ARG A 202 -5.52 7.51 22.99
C ARG A 202 -4.45 8.31 23.71
N GLY A 203 -3.19 7.96 23.48
CA GLY A 203 -2.06 8.65 24.07
C GLY A 203 -1.13 9.27 23.03
N GLU A 204 0.15 9.36 23.33
CA GLU A 204 1.09 10.17 22.54
C GLU A 204 2.00 9.31 21.67
N ILE A 205 2.27 9.79 20.45
CA ILE A 205 3.25 9.25 19.52
C ILE A 205 4.30 10.34 19.26
N VAL A 206 5.56 10.03 19.56
CA VAL A 206 6.69 10.94 19.36
C VAL A 206 7.68 10.33 18.36
N PHE A 207 7.90 11.05 17.25
CA PHE A 207 9.08 10.86 16.40
C PHE A 207 10.17 11.77 16.94
N ALA A 208 11.18 11.18 17.58
CA ALA A 208 12.25 11.90 18.25
C ALA A 208 13.18 12.60 17.24
N PRO A 209 14.12 13.45 17.68
CA PRO A 209 15.00 14.15 16.76
C PRO A 209 15.83 13.16 15.94
N ASP A 210 16.03 13.49 14.67
CA ASP A 210 16.81 12.70 13.69
C ASP A 210 16.29 11.26 13.45
N SER A 211 15.10 10.93 13.95
CA SER A 211 14.50 9.62 13.74
C SER A 211 14.02 9.43 12.30
N ILE A 212 14.11 8.20 11.79
CA ILE A 212 13.73 7.88 10.40
C ILE A 212 12.60 6.86 10.39
N THR A 213 11.49 7.22 9.76
CA THR A 213 10.43 6.30 9.39
C THR A 213 10.28 6.32 7.87
N GLN A 214 10.54 5.20 7.20
CA GLN A 214 10.55 5.20 5.74
C GLN A 214 9.94 3.94 5.11
N ILE A 215 9.37 4.13 3.93
CA ILE A 215 9.03 3.06 3.00
C ILE A 215 9.67 3.38 1.66
N LEU A 216 10.53 2.50 1.17
CA LEU A 216 11.29 2.70 -0.08
C LEU A 216 10.86 1.69 -1.15
N PRO A 217 11.04 2.01 -2.45
CA PRO A 217 10.84 1.03 -3.51
C PRO A 217 11.78 -0.17 -3.33
N ASP A 218 11.26 -1.35 -3.63
CA ASP A 218 12.01 -2.61 -3.69
C ASP A 218 12.22 -3.03 -5.15
N ASP A 219 13.40 -2.73 -5.67
CA ASP A 219 13.79 -3.05 -7.05
C ASP A 219 14.18 -4.51 -7.27
N SER A 220 14.12 -5.35 -6.22
CA SER A 220 14.38 -6.79 -6.34
C SER A 220 13.17 -7.61 -6.81
N GLY A 221 11.99 -7.00 -6.85
CA GLY A 221 10.73 -7.63 -7.25
C GLY A 221 10.60 -7.84 -8.77
N THR A 222 9.52 -8.50 -9.19
CA THR A 222 9.17 -8.64 -10.62
C THR A 222 8.21 -7.52 -11.04
N PRO A 223 8.37 -6.96 -12.25
CA PRO A 223 7.36 -6.07 -12.83
C PRO A 223 5.97 -6.69 -12.75
N VAL A 224 4.94 -5.87 -12.54
CA VAL A 224 3.54 -6.34 -12.58
C VAL A 224 2.75 -5.65 -13.66
N ILE A 225 1.77 -6.40 -14.16
CA ILE A 225 0.85 -5.97 -15.19
C ILE A 225 -0.14 -4.94 -14.61
N GLY A 226 -0.16 -3.75 -15.22
CA GLY A 226 -1.18 -2.72 -15.03
C GLY A 226 -1.19 -2.04 -13.65
N ALA A 227 -1.79 -0.84 -13.58
CA ALA A 227 -1.91 -0.06 -12.33
C ALA A 227 -2.94 -0.63 -11.34
N GLY A 228 -3.83 -1.53 -11.77
CA GLY A 228 -4.88 -2.09 -10.92
C GLY A 228 -4.42 -3.15 -9.92
N SER A 229 -3.21 -3.71 -10.12
CA SER A 229 -2.63 -4.73 -9.23
C SER A 229 -1.70 -4.12 -8.16
N PHE A 230 -1.11 -2.96 -8.47
CA PHE A 230 -0.24 -2.21 -7.56
C PHE A 230 -1.03 -1.66 -6.37
N ARG A 231 -0.53 -1.93 -5.16
CA ARG A 231 -1.03 -1.31 -3.93
C ARG A 231 -0.01 -0.29 -3.44
N PRO A 232 -0.39 0.97 -3.20
CA PRO A 232 0.48 1.93 -2.56
C PRO A 232 0.94 1.45 -1.18
N SER A 233 2.11 1.94 -0.76
CA SER A 233 2.55 1.78 0.62
C SER A 233 1.66 2.57 1.59
N LYS A 234 1.60 2.12 2.84
CA LYS A 234 0.70 2.72 3.84
C LYS A 234 1.43 3.02 5.13
N ILE A 235 1.32 4.27 5.60
CA ILE A 235 1.72 4.65 6.95
C ILE A 235 0.49 5.14 7.70
N ASP A 236 0.17 4.49 8.81
CA ASP A 236 -1.00 4.83 9.63
C ASP A 236 -0.57 5.14 11.06
N VAL A 237 -0.79 6.39 11.47
CA VAL A 237 -0.41 6.90 12.79
C VAL A 237 -1.67 7.38 13.50
N GLU A 238 -2.02 6.73 14.61
CA GLU A 238 -3.22 7.04 15.39
C GLU A 238 -2.89 7.24 16.87
N GLY A 239 -3.24 8.39 17.42
CA GLY A 239 -3.08 8.72 18.83
C GLY A 239 -3.89 9.95 19.21
N LYS A 240 -3.67 10.50 20.41
CA LYS A 240 -4.18 11.80 20.86
C LYS A 240 -3.25 12.93 20.43
N LYS A 241 -1.95 12.69 20.52
CA LYS A 241 -0.90 13.63 20.10
C LYS A 241 0.07 12.91 19.17
N ILE A 242 0.35 13.52 18.03
CA ILE A 242 1.34 13.06 17.06
C ILE A 242 2.38 14.18 16.93
N ILE A 243 3.60 13.91 17.39
CA ILE A 243 4.66 14.92 17.51
C ILE A 243 5.85 14.47 16.70
N PHE A 244 6.10 15.15 15.59
CA PHE A 244 7.35 15.10 14.85
C PHE A 244 8.29 16.14 15.46
N GLN A 245 9.29 15.70 16.21
CA GLN A 245 10.30 16.59 16.78
C GLN A 245 11.28 17.05 15.71
N ASN A 246 12.20 17.94 16.10
CA ASN A 246 13.08 18.61 15.15
C ASN A 246 13.90 17.60 14.32
N HIS A 247 14.00 17.82 13.02
CA HIS A 247 14.75 16.96 12.09
C HIS A 247 14.27 15.50 11.98
N SER A 248 13.15 15.12 12.59
CA SER A 248 12.53 13.81 12.35
C SER A 248 12.06 13.70 10.89
N ARG A 249 12.20 12.51 10.30
CA ARG A 249 11.88 12.28 8.88
C ARG A 249 10.94 11.11 8.68
N LEU A 250 9.82 11.39 8.02
CA LEU A 250 8.96 10.40 7.40
C LEU A 250 9.13 10.48 5.88
N ARG A 251 9.54 9.38 5.24
CA ARG A 251 9.71 9.32 3.77
C ARG A 251 9.05 8.09 3.18
N ALA A 252 8.01 8.26 2.37
CA ALA A 252 7.30 7.17 1.73
C ALA A 252 6.78 7.61 0.34
N PRO A 253 7.59 7.47 -0.72
CA PRO A 253 7.23 7.98 -2.05
C PRO A 253 5.93 7.35 -2.57
N GLY A 254 5.00 8.18 -3.05
CA GLY A 254 3.71 7.70 -3.57
C GLY A 254 2.79 7.03 -2.54
N ALA A 255 3.10 7.12 -1.24
CA ALA A 255 2.38 6.42 -0.19
C ALA A 255 1.06 7.07 0.21
N GLU A 256 0.20 6.28 0.85
CA GLU A 256 -0.91 6.77 1.64
C GLU A 256 -0.48 6.94 3.10
N VAL A 257 -0.39 8.18 3.56
CA VAL A 257 -0.04 8.53 4.94
C VAL A 257 -1.25 9.11 5.65
N ARG A 258 -1.66 8.47 6.74
CA ARG A 258 -2.75 8.92 7.61
C ARG A 258 -2.23 9.26 8.99
N LEU A 259 -2.41 10.52 9.39
CA LEU A 259 -2.14 11.01 10.73
C LEU A 259 -3.48 11.35 11.40
N LEU A 260 -3.91 10.53 12.36
CA LEU A 260 -5.13 10.74 13.13
C LEU A 260 -4.79 11.04 14.58
N ALA A 261 -4.87 12.32 14.92
CA ALA A 261 -4.92 12.81 16.28
C ALA A 261 -6.39 12.92 16.72
N ASP A 262 -6.85 12.05 17.61
CA ASP A 262 -8.20 12.07 18.17
C ASP A 262 -8.13 11.88 19.68
N ALA A 263 -8.99 12.56 20.43
CA ALA A 263 -9.06 12.38 21.88
C ALA A 263 -10.28 11.55 22.24
N HIS A 264 -10.25 10.91 23.40
CA HIS A 264 -11.48 10.43 24.03
C HIS A 264 -12.41 11.63 24.27
N ALA A 265 -13.70 11.48 23.99
CA ALA A 265 -14.68 12.53 24.23
C ALA A 265 -14.79 12.78 25.74
N ALA A 266 -14.24 13.88 26.25
CA ALA A 266 -14.48 14.28 27.62
C ALA A 266 -15.97 14.60 27.82
N GLU A 267 -16.50 14.41 29.04
CA GLU A 267 -17.91 14.74 29.39
C GLU A 267 -18.28 16.20 29.03
N ASP A 268 -17.30 17.10 29.00
CA ASP A 268 -17.45 18.52 28.64
C ASP A 268 -17.44 18.81 27.12
N GLY A 269 -17.28 17.79 26.27
CA GLY A 269 -17.43 17.90 24.80
C GLY A 269 -16.22 18.49 24.05
N TRP A 270 -15.09 18.70 24.72
CA TRP A 270 -13.85 19.23 24.11
C TRP A 270 -12.90 18.09 23.71
N VAL A 271 -12.26 18.23 22.55
CA VAL A 271 -11.27 17.26 22.01
C VAL A 271 -9.91 17.93 21.97
N ASP A 272 -9.04 17.63 22.94
CA ASP A 272 -7.62 18.03 22.93
C ASP A 272 -6.81 17.00 22.16
N SER A 273 -6.68 17.20 20.84
CA SER A 273 -5.85 16.38 19.97
C SER A 273 -4.97 17.24 19.07
N ARG A 274 -3.73 16.81 18.83
CA ARG A 274 -2.71 17.63 18.16
C ARG A 274 -1.84 16.83 17.21
N ILE A 275 -1.60 17.41 16.04
CA ILE A 275 -0.49 17.05 15.16
C ILE A 275 0.50 18.22 15.16
N TYR A 276 1.77 17.94 15.47
CA TYR A 276 2.82 18.94 15.56
C TYR A 276 4.03 18.51 14.74
N LEU A 277 4.51 19.39 13.85
CA LEU A 277 5.76 19.26 13.13
C LEU A 277 6.72 20.35 13.62
N GLY A 278 7.82 19.93 14.22
CA GLY A 278 8.91 20.77 14.70
C GLY A 278 9.79 21.31 13.57
N GLU A 279 10.78 22.11 13.93
CA GLU A 279 11.72 22.70 12.98
C GLU A 279 12.51 21.61 12.23
N GLY A 280 12.60 21.70 10.90
CA GLY A 280 13.31 20.72 10.09
C GLY A 280 12.65 19.34 10.02
N ALA A 281 11.48 19.13 10.65
CA ALA A 281 10.73 17.90 10.50
C ALA A 281 10.22 17.77 9.05
N VAL A 282 10.39 16.59 8.46
CA VAL A 282 10.05 16.32 7.06
C VAL A 282 9.02 15.20 6.96
N ILE A 283 7.93 15.47 6.25
CA ILE A 283 7.01 14.44 5.74
C ILE A 283 7.10 14.48 4.22
N ASP A 284 7.75 13.49 3.64
CA ASP A 284 8.01 13.37 2.21
C ASP A 284 7.23 12.17 1.64
N VAL A 285 6.14 12.47 0.94
CA VAL A 285 5.37 11.49 0.16
C VAL A 285 5.47 11.78 -1.33
N SER A 286 6.50 12.52 -1.75
CA SER A 286 6.73 12.91 -3.13
C SER A 286 6.99 11.69 -4.02
N GLY A 287 6.61 11.78 -5.28
CA GLY A 287 6.90 10.73 -6.25
C GLY A 287 8.39 10.64 -6.60
N LEU A 288 8.85 9.44 -6.93
CA LEU A 288 10.22 9.21 -7.40
C LEU A 288 10.49 9.99 -8.70
N ARG A 289 11.63 10.66 -8.77
CA ARG A 289 12.07 11.42 -9.94
C ARG A 289 13.15 10.66 -10.71
N GLY A 290 13.12 10.81 -12.03
CA GLY A 290 14.15 10.26 -12.91
C GLY A 290 14.13 8.73 -12.98
N VAL A 291 12.94 8.11 -12.86
CA VAL A 291 12.83 6.65 -12.98
C VAL A 291 13.06 6.27 -14.44
N ALA A 292 14.18 5.61 -14.72
CA ALA A 292 14.55 5.22 -16.07
C ALA A 292 13.63 4.10 -16.59
N VAL A 293 13.17 4.26 -17.82
CA VAL A 293 12.31 3.29 -18.52
C VAL A 293 12.79 3.17 -19.97
N ASP A 294 12.76 1.97 -20.52
CA ASP A 294 13.14 1.73 -21.92
C ASP A 294 12.07 2.28 -22.87
N MET A 295 12.50 2.85 -24.01
CA MET A 295 11.57 3.37 -25.03
C MET A 295 10.60 2.28 -25.51
N GLU A 296 11.10 1.05 -25.58
CA GLU A 296 10.43 -0.16 -26.03
C GLU A 296 9.20 -0.52 -25.18
N GLN A 297 9.12 -0.06 -23.92
CA GLN A 297 7.92 -0.24 -23.09
C GLN A 297 6.68 0.48 -23.69
N ASN A 298 6.89 1.47 -24.56
CA ASN A 298 5.80 2.12 -25.32
C ASN A 298 5.26 1.25 -26.48
N VAL A 299 5.86 0.09 -26.76
CA VAL A 299 5.45 -0.81 -27.84
C VAL A 299 4.57 -1.93 -27.27
N ILE A 300 3.35 -2.05 -27.77
CA ILE A 300 2.47 -3.18 -27.45
C ILE A 300 2.51 -4.21 -28.56
N GLU A 301 2.71 -5.47 -28.18
CA GLU A 301 2.44 -6.63 -29.01
C GLU A 301 0.98 -7.09 -28.82
N ALA A 302 0.23 -7.18 -29.91
CA ALA A 302 -1.17 -7.64 -29.89
C ALA A 302 -1.46 -8.62 -31.03
N GLU A 303 -2.35 -9.58 -30.79
CA GLU A 303 -2.84 -10.49 -31.82
C GLU A 303 -4.23 -10.05 -32.29
N LEU A 304 -4.40 -9.90 -33.60
CA LEU A 304 -5.67 -9.51 -34.22
C LEU A 304 -6.62 -10.70 -34.32
N ARG A 305 -7.44 -10.95 -33.28
CA ARG A 305 -8.47 -12.00 -33.31
C ARG A 305 -9.85 -11.43 -33.63
N ALA A 306 -10.85 -12.32 -33.63
CA ALA A 306 -12.22 -11.98 -34.02
C ALA A 306 -12.89 -10.92 -33.12
N ASN A 307 -12.45 -10.81 -31.87
CA ASN A 307 -12.99 -9.87 -30.89
C ASN A 307 -12.40 -8.47 -31.08
N GLU A 308 -11.09 -8.40 -31.34
CA GLU A 308 -10.34 -7.18 -31.60
C GLU A 308 -10.82 -6.55 -32.93
N LEU A 309 -11.17 -7.37 -33.92
CA LEU A 309 -11.69 -6.94 -35.23
C LEU A 309 -13.23 -6.83 -35.28
N ARG A 310 -13.94 -6.94 -34.15
CA ARG A 310 -15.42 -7.00 -34.13
C ARG A 310 -16.08 -5.76 -34.75
N ASP A 311 -15.44 -4.61 -34.61
CA ASP A 311 -15.93 -3.31 -35.05
C ASP A 311 -15.58 -3.05 -36.54
N ASN A 312 -14.86 -3.98 -37.19
CA ASN A 312 -14.51 -3.94 -38.61
C ASN A 312 -14.88 -5.25 -39.34
N PRO A 313 -16.14 -5.38 -39.82
CA PRO A 313 -16.65 -6.62 -40.43
C PRO A 313 -15.87 -7.09 -41.65
N LEU A 314 -15.24 -6.18 -42.40
CA LEU A 314 -14.43 -6.50 -43.58
C LEU A 314 -13.18 -7.30 -43.24
N LEU A 315 -12.62 -7.06 -42.04
CA LEU A 315 -11.35 -7.67 -41.61
C LEU A 315 -11.54 -8.88 -40.71
N LYS A 316 -12.76 -9.07 -40.18
CA LYS A 316 -13.07 -10.14 -39.24
C LYS A 316 -12.77 -11.54 -39.76
N GLU A 317 -12.99 -11.77 -41.06
CA GLU A 317 -12.64 -13.00 -41.79
C GLU A 317 -11.56 -12.73 -42.85
N GLY A 318 -10.86 -11.61 -42.72
CA GLY A 318 -9.93 -11.08 -43.71
C GLY A 318 -8.47 -11.44 -43.46
N ALA A 319 -7.60 -10.87 -44.28
CA ALA A 319 -6.17 -11.14 -44.34
C ALA A 319 -5.36 -10.71 -43.11
N LEU A 320 -5.96 -9.99 -42.16
CA LEU A 320 -5.28 -9.53 -40.94
C LEU A 320 -5.62 -10.38 -39.71
N ARG A 321 -6.58 -11.30 -39.82
CA ARG A 321 -6.94 -12.18 -38.70
C ARG A 321 -5.79 -13.13 -38.36
N GLY A 322 -5.48 -13.24 -37.07
CA GLY A 322 -4.43 -14.09 -36.51
C GLY A 322 -3.01 -13.54 -36.73
N GLU A 323 -2.87 -12.30 -37.17
CA GLU A 323 -1.57 -11.63 -37.26
C GLU A 323 -1.20 -10.96 -35.94
N THR A 324 0.07 -11.11 -35.56
CA THR A 324 0.68 -10.35 -34.45
C THR A 324 1.12 -8.99 -34.98
N VAL A 325 0.72 -7.94 -34.28
CA VAL A 325 0.99 -6.55 -34.63
C VAL A 325 1.63 -5.81 -33.47
N TYR A 326 2.46 -4.83 -33.80
CA TYR A 326 3.15 -3.95 -32.85
C TYR A 326 2.69 -2.52 -33.09
N PHE A 327 2.42 -1.77 -32.02
CA PHE A 327 2.03 -0.37 -32.13
C PHE A 327 2.57 0.47 -30.98
N ASP A 328 2.87 1.73 -31.28
CA ASP A 328 3.32 2.72 -30.30
C ASP A 328 2.12 3.32 -29.55
N LEU A 329 2.09 3.13 -28.23
CA LEU A 329 1.04 3.61 -27.33
C LEU A 329 0.81 5.12 -27.42
N ARG A 330 1.87 5.89 -27.67
CA ARG A 330 1.81 7.36 -27.75
C ARG A 330 0.92 7.84 -28.90
N TYR A 331 0.73 7.00 -29.91
CA TYR A 331 -0.12 7.28 -31.07
C TYR A 331 -1.32 6.30 -31.19
N GLY A 332 -1.47 5.39 -30.22
CA GLY A 332 -2.41 4.27 -30.28
C GLY A 332 -3.86 4.58 -29.90
N GLU A 333 -4.23 5.83 -29.59
CA GLU A 333 -5.57 6.20 -29.08
C GLU A 333 -6.71 5.64 -29.95
N ALA A 334 -6.57 5.67 -31.28
CA ALA A 334 -7.57 5.11 -32.19
C ALA A 334 -7.75 3.59 -31.99
N LEU A 335 -6.65 2.86 -31.78
CA LEU A 335 -6.65 1.41 -31.51
C LEU A 335 -7.24 1.08 -30.14
N LEU A 336 -7.10 1.98 -29.16
CA LEU A 336 -7.63 1.78 -27.81
C LEU A 336 -9.12 2.14 -27.69
N THR A 337 -9.60 3.09 -28.50
CA THR A 337 -11.00 3.56 -28.48
C THR A 337 -11.90 2.82 -29.47
N GLY A 338 -11.36 1.85 -30.22
CA GLY A 338 -12.09 1.12 -31.26
C GLY A 338 -12.41 1.94 -32.52
N LYS A 339 -11.78 3.12 -32.67
CA LYS A 339 -11.89 3.97 -33.88
C LYS A 339 -10.89 3.57 -34.97
N GLY A 340 -9.83 2.88 -34.59
CA GLY A 340 -8.80 2.34 -35.45
C GLY A 340 -9.19 1.00 -36.07
N ILE A 341 -8.22 0.36 -36.71
CA ILE A 341 -8.41 -0.90 -37.43
C ILE A 341 -8.94 -2.05 -36.57
N ALA A 342 -8.61 -2.02 -35.28
CA ALA A 342 -8.94 -2.99 -34.27
C ALA A 342 -9.15 -2.29 -32.92
N ASN A 343 -9.88 -2.94 -32.03
CA ASN A 343 -10.00 -2.55 -30.63
C ASN A 343 -9.00 -3.36 -29.79
N LEU A 344 -7.87 -2.72 -29.46
CA LEU A 344 -6.74 -3.30 -28.72
C LEU A 344 -6.67 -2.82 -27.28
N SER A 345 -7.76 -2.26 -26.74
CA SER A 345 -7.85 -1.79 -25.36
C SER A 345 -7.42 -2.84 -24.33
N GLY A 346 -7.78 -4.12 -24.54
CA GLY A 346 -7.41 -5.21 -23.63
C GLY A 346 -5.91 -5.53 -23.56
N TYR A 347 -5.11 -5.06 -24.52
CA TYR A 347 -3.65 -5.22 -24.50
C TYR A 347 -2.94 -4.07 -23.78
N TYR A 348 -3.61 -2.93 -23.60
CA TYR A 348 -3.06 -1.80 -22.85
C TYR A 348 -2.81 -2.17 -21.39
N ASP A 349 -3.74 -2.93 -20.83
CA ASP A 349 -3.67 -3.36 -19.43
C ASP A 349 -2.55 -4.37 -19.19
N LEU A 350 -1.90 -4.91 -20.24
CA LEU A 350 -0.83 -5.92 -20.16
C LEU A 350 0.58 -5.33 -19.98
N ILE A 351 0.73 -4.00 -19.95
CA ILE A 351 2.05 -3.39 -19.75
C ILE A 351 2.54 -3.70 -18.35
N GLU A 352 3.68 -4.37 -18.31
CA GLU A 352 4.43 -4.61 -17.09
C GLU A 352 5.21 -3.35 -16.70
N ARG A 353 5.10 -2.98 -15.43
CA ARG A 353 5.81 -1.84 -14.85
C ARG A 353 6.48 -2.24 -13.55
N ASP A 354 7.62 -1.62 -13.29
CA ASP A 354 8.33 -1.78 -12.03
C ASP A 354 7.72 -0.91 -10.93
N VAL A 355 7.99 -1.30 -9.69
CA VAL A 355 7.51 -0.56 -8.51
C VAL A 355 7.98 0.90 -8.51
N ALA A 356 9.19 1.17 -8.98
CA ALA A 356 9.70 2.52 -9.08
C ALA A 356 8.83 3.37 -10.00
N GLU A 357 8.37 2.82 -11.12
CA GLU A 357 7.49 3.53 -12.05
C GLU A 357 6.13 3.84 -11.40
N PHE A 358 5.55 2.89 -10.65
CA PHE A 358 4.31 3.13 -9.91
C PHE A 358 4.46 4.19 -8.82
N MET A 359 5.61 4.26 -8.16
CA MET A 359 5.92 5.21 -7.08
C MET A 359 6.35 6.60 -7.61
N THR A 360 6.19 6.88 -8.91
CA THR A 360 6.48 8.20 -9.50
C THR A 360 5.35 9.21 -9.30
N ALA A 361 4.12 8.77 -9.02
CA ALA A 361 3.05 9.68 -8.62
C ALA A 361 3.25 10.14 -7.16
N GLY A 362 2.89 11.39 -6.85
CA GLY A 362 2.89 11.87 -5.47
C GLY A 362 1.82 11.17 -4.62
N GLY A 363 2.14 10.94 -3.35
CA GLY A 363 1.28 10.24 -2.40
C GLY A 363 0.17 11.11 -1.81
N THR A 364 -0.63 10.52 -0.91
CA THR A 364 -1.69 11.24 -0.18
C THR A 364 -1.34 11.36 1.29
N LEU A 365 -1.35 12.58 1.82
CA LEU A 365 -1.23 12.87 3.24
C LEU A 365 -2.58 13.33 3.79
N THR A 366 -3.17 12.54 4.69
CA THR A 366 -4.37 12.93 5.45
C THR A 366 -3.99 13.26 6.88
N MET A 367 -4.29 14.48 7.33
CA MET A 367 -4.06 14.94 8.69
C MET A 367 -5.39 15.31 9.35
N SER A 368 -5.73 14.58 10.41
CA SER A 368 -6.97 14.73 11.15
C SER A 368 -6.68 15.01 12.60
N GLY A 369 -7.08 16.19 13.11
CA GLY A 369 -6.85 16.59 14.50
C GLY A 369 -7.53 17.90 14.87
N SER A 370 -7.68 18.20 16.16
CA SER A 370 -8.18 19.51 16.60
C SER A 370 -7.17 20.60 16.27
N GLU A 371 -5.89 20.37 16.57
CA GLU A 371 -4.78 21.25 16.22
C GLU A 371 -3.85 20.59 15.21
N ILE A 372 -3.46 21.34 14.16
CA ILE A 372 -2.38 20.94 13.24
C ILE A 372 -1.42 22.12 13.16
N ILE A 373 -0.18 21.88 13.58
CA ILE A 373 0.86 22.90 13.69
C ILE A 373 2.08 22.40 12.92
N ALA A 374 2.47 23.09 11.86
CA ALA A 374 3.72 22.92 11.15
C ALA A 374 4.58 24.17 11.35
N ARG A 375 5.69 24.05 12.09
CA ARG A 375 6.55 25.18 12.44
C ARG A 375 7.45 25.63 11.29
N ALA A 376 7.97 26.85 11.39
CA ALA A 376 8.95 27.36 10.44
C ALA A 376 10.12 26.36 10.27
N GLY A 377 10.53 26.14 9.02
CA GLY A 377 11.57 25.18 8.66
C GLY A 377 11.11 23.72 8.55
N SER A 378 9.86 23.38 8.93
CA SER A 378 9.29 22.06 8.59
C SER A 378 8.94 21.97 7.10
N LEU A 379 8.91 20.75 6.56
CA LEU A 379 8.61 20.48 5.15
C LEU A 379 7.58 19.35 5.01
N ILE A 380 6.52 19.63 4.25
CA ILE A 380 5.61 18.63 3.70
C ILE A 380 5.83 18.59 2.20
N ASP A 381 6.34 17.49 1.66
CA ASP A 381 6.58 17.31 0.23
C ASP A 381 5.59 16.31 -0.38
N LEU A 382 4.78 16.81 -1.30
CA LEU A 382 3.75 16.10 -2.05
C LEU A 382 4.07 16.17 -3.55
N SER A 383 5.30 16.53 -3.92
CA SER A 383 5.66 16.76 -5.32
C SER A 383 5.46 15.53 -6.19
N GLY A 384 5.12 15.77 -7.45
CA GLY A 384 5.13 14.74 -8.48
C GLY A 384 6.54 14.30 -8.82
N GLY A 385 6.67 13.02 -9.14
CA GLY A 385 7.89 12.43 -9.67
C GLY A 385 8.01 12.58 -11.18
N SER A 386 8.86 11.74 -11.78
CA SER A 386 9.02 11.66 -13.23
C SER A 386 9.58 10.32 -13.68
N VAL A 387 9.17 9.90 -14.86
CA VAL A 387 9.75 8.81 -15.64
C VAL A 387 10.66 9.41 -16.72
N GLU A 388 11.82 8.80 -16.93
CA GLU A 388 12.77 9.15 -17.97
C GLU A 388 12.86 8.01 -18.98
N TYR A 389 12.13 8.18 -20.09
CA TYR A 389 12.24 7.27 -21.23
C TYR A 389 13.61 7.46 -21.89
N GLN A 390 14.40 6.38 -21.91
CA GLN A 390 15.69 6.36 -22.59
C GLN A 390 15.50 6.40 -24.10
N GLY A 391 16.50 6.86 -24.85
CA GLY A 391 16.44 6.79 -26.32
C GLY A 391 16.51 5.35 -26.80
N GLY A 392 15.65 4.99 -27.76
CA GLY A 392 15.52 3.59 -28.20
C GLY A 392 14.76 3.43 -29.50
N TYR A 393 14.52 2.18 -29.90
CA TYR A 393 13.88 1.85 -31.18
C TYR A 393 12.43 1.43 -30.97
N ILE A 394 11.49 2.16 -31.57
CA ILE A 394 10.08 1.79 -31.60
C ILE A 394 9.80 0.95 -32.85
N THR A 395 9.09 -0.16 -32.65
CA THR A 395 8.60 -1.04 -33.72
C THR A 395 7.11 -0.85 -33.92
N SER A 396 6.69 -0.63 -35.15
CA SER A 396 5.29 -0.39 -35.53
C SER A 396 4.94 -1.19 -36.78
N THR A 397 3.84 -1.94 -36.75
CA THR A 397 3.37 -2.72 -37.89
C THR A 397 2.86 -1.82 -39.00
N VAL A 398 3.22 -2.14 -40.24
CA VAL A 398 2.76 -1.43 -41.43
C VAL A 398 1.75 -2.29 -42.18
N LEU A 399 0.56 -1.75 -42.42
CA LEU A 399 -0.51 -2.36 -43.18
C LEU A 399 -0.48 -1.89 -44.64
N ILE A 400 -0.97 -2.73 -45.55
CA ILE A 400 -1.20 -2.38 -46.95
C ILE A 400 -2.71 -2.32 -47.21
N ASP A 401 -3.21 -1.17 -47.67
CA ASP A 401 -4.60 -1.03 -48.11
C ASP A 401 -4.83 -1.61 -49.51
N ALA A 402 -6.09 -1.76 -49.92
CA ALA A 402 -6.44 -2.29 -51.24
C ALA A 402 -5.88 -1.47 -52.43
N ALA A 403 -5.46 -0.21 -52.21
CA ALA A 403 -4.82 0.63 -53.22
C ALA A 403 -3.27 0.48 -53.23
N GLY A 404 -2.70 -0.35 -52.35
CA GLY A 404 -1.27 -0.59 -52.24
C GLY A 404 -0.52 0.43 -51.38
N ARG A 405 -1.24 1.31 -50.66
CA ARG A 405 -0.61 2.32 -49.79
C ARG A 405 -0.27 1.70 -48.44
N ARG A 406 0.94 2.03 -47.98
CA ARG A 406 1.49 1.62 -46.69
C ARG A 406 1.00 2.56 -45.58
N VAL A 407 0.36 2.01 -44.56
CA VAL A 407 -0.23 2.76 -43.44
C VAL A 407 0.24 2.14 -42.13
N PRO A 408 0.94 2.88 -41.25
CA PRO A 408 1.24 2.39 -39.90
C PRO A 408 -0.05 2.12 -39.14
N ILE A 409 -0.07 1.05 -38.34
CA ILE A 409 -1.29 0.57 -37.68
C ILE A 409 -1.92 1.63 -36.76
N GLU A 410 -1.13 2.51 -36.15
CA GLU A 410 -1.60 3.59 -35.27
C GLU A 410 -2.50 4.60 -36.00
N PHE A 411 -2.26 4.75 -37.30
CA PHE A 411 -2.97 5.70 -38.16
C PHE A 411 -3.93 5.01 -39.13
N ALA A 412 -4.21 3.72 -38.93
CA ALA A 412 -5.12 2.95 -39.77
C ALA A 412 -6.57 3.10 -39.25
N PRO A 413 -7.44 3.91 -39.91
CA PRO A 413 -8.83 4.06 -39.48
C PRO A 413 -9.65 2.80 -39.76
N ALA A 414 -10.74 2.63 -39.01
CA ALA A 414 -11.76 1.63 -39.29
C ALA A 414 -12.44 1.87 -40.66
N GLY A 415 -13.00 0.79 -41.24
CA GLY A 415 -13.80 0.85 -42.47
C GLY A 415 -13.00 0.95 -43.78
N ILE A 416 -11.67 1.02 -43.70
CA ILE A 416 -10.79 0.81 -44.86
C ILE A 416 -10.45 -0.68 -44.95
N ASP A 417 -10.42 -1.21 -46.18
CA ASP A 417 -10.01 -2.57 -46.46
C ASP A 417 -8.48 -2.66 -46.54
N TYR A 418 -7.90 -3.44 -45.63
CA TYR A 418 -6.47 -3.71 -45.54
C TYR A 418 -6.23 -5.18 -45.85
N VAL A 419 -5.42 -5.40 -46.88
CA VAL A 419 -5.35 -6.70 -47.56
C VAL A 419 -4.13 -7.52 -47.13
N ALA A 420 -3.15 -6.92 -46.46
CA ALA A 420 -1.97 -7.60 -45.93
C ALA A 420 -1.16 -6.74 -44.95
N LEU A 421 -0.24 -7.38 -44.22
CA LEU A 421 0.92 -6.71 -43.63
C LEU A 421 1.96 -6.41 -44.72
N ASP A 422 2.80 -5.40 -44.51
CA ASP A 422 3.81 -4.95 -45.47
C ASP A 422 4.85 -6.01 -45.91
N ASN A 423 5.02 -7.08 -45.13
CA ASN A 423 5.87 -8.23 -45.49
C ASN A 423 5.09 -9.42 -46.05
N SER A 424 3.79 -9.29 -46.26
CA SER A 424 2.94 -10.40 -46.65
C SER A 424 2.11 -10.08 -47.88
N HIS A 425 1.75 -11.12 -48.62
CA HIS A 425 0.79 -11.07 -49.71
C HIS A 425 -0.21 -12.20 -49.52
N VAL A 426 -1.50 -11.88 -49.53
CA VAL A 426 -2.58 -12.83 -49.28
C VAL A 426 -3.40 -13.03 -50.54
N VAL A 427 -3.59 -14.29 -50.93
CA VAL A 427 -4.41 -14.70 -52.08
C VAL A 427 -5.57 -15.55 -51.57
N GLY A 428 -6.79 -15.03 -51.72
CA GLY A 428 -8.01 -15.76 -51.40
C GLY A 428 -8.51 -16.57 -52.61
N HIS A 429 -8.92 -17.81 -52.39
CA HIS A 429 -9.54 -18.67 -53.39
C HIS A 429 -11.01 -18.99 -53.02
N PRO A 430 -11.99 -18.14 -53.40
CA PRO A 430 -13.39 -18.24 -52.94
C PRO A 430 -14.08 -19.57 -53.29
N ARG A 431 -13.70 -20.18 -54.42
CA ARG A 431 -14.26 -21.46 -54.89
C ARG A 431 -13.81 -22.65 -54.05
N TRP A 432 -12.63 -22.57 -53.45
CA TRP A 432 -12.04 -23.66 -52.67
C TRP A 432 -12.02 -23.38 -51.18
N GLN A 433 -12.41 -22.17 -50.75
CA GLN A 433 -12.36 -21.73 -49.35
C GLN A 433 -10.94 -21.87 -48.77
N VAL A 434 -9.92 -21.63 -49.61
CA VAL A 434 -8.49 -21.66 -49.24
C VAL A 434 -7.92 -20.26 -49.32
N THR A 435 -7.06 -19.90 -48.37
CA THR A 435 -6.29 -18.65 -48.39
C THR A 435 -4.81 -18.98 -48.34
N GLU A 436 -4.05 -18.50 -49.32
CA GLU A 436 -2.60 -18.62 -49.36
C GLU A 436 -1.96 -17.32 -48.86
N ARG A 437 -0.96 -17.42 -47.97
CA ARG A 437 -0.20 -16.28 -47.47
C ARG A 437 1.27 -16.46 -47.78
N TYR A 438 1.80 -15.55 -48.58
CA TYR A 438 3.20 -15.48 -48.96
C TYR A 438 3.89 -14.43 -48.08
N ARG A 439 4.94 -14.81 -47.35
CA ARG A 439 5.72 -13.88 -46.52
C ARG A 439 7.09 -13.64 -47.15
N SER A 440 7.51 -12.38 -47.21
CA SER A 440 8.85 -11.99 -47.63
C SER A 440 9.80 -12.12 -46.44
N ALA A 441 10.85 -12.95 -46.57
CA ALA A 441 11.91 -13.04 -45.57
C ALA A 441 12.84 -11.80 -45.55
N LEU A 442 12.73 -10.94 -46.56
CA LEU A 442 13.56 -9.72 -46.71
C LEU A 442 12.89 -8.48 -46.09
N LEU A 443 11.59 -8.52 -45.83
CA LEU A 443 10.83 -7.42 -45.25
C LEU A 443 10.37 -7.83 -43.84
N SER A 444 10.63 -6.98 -42.86
CA SER A 444 10.23 -7.21 -41.47
C SER A 444 8.71 -7.14 -41.27
N GLY A 445 7.98 -6.40 -42.12
CA GLY A 445 6.55 -6.10 -41.95
C GLY A 445 6.29 -5.00 -40.92
N HIS A 446 7.38 -4.45 -40.39
CA HIS A 446 7.41 -3.48 -39.32
C HIS A 446 8.33 -2.33 -39.73
N ARG A 447 7.94 -1.14 -39.35
CA ARG A 447 8.80 0.04 -39.37
C ARG A 447 9.46 0.16 -38.01
N VAL A 448 10.79 0.09 -38.00
CA VAL A 448 11.62 0.40 -36.83
C VAL A 448 12.08 1.83 -36.96
N ARG A 449 11.85 2.66 -35.93
CA ARG A 449 12.31 4.06 -35.90
C ARG A 449 13.02 4.35 -34.59
N TRP A 450 14.08 5.15 -34.66
CA TRP A 450 14.72 5.70 -33.47
C TRP A 450 13.85 6.82 -32.89
N GLU A 451 13.72 6.85 -31.59
CA GLU A 451 13.05 7.89 -30.82
C GLU A 451 14.01 8.46 -29.78
N ASP A 452 14.07 9.78 -29.71
CA ASP A 452 14.84 10.45 -28.66
C ASP A 452 14.19 10.22 -27.30
N GLY A 453 15.03 10.07 -26.27
CA GLY A 453 14.56 9.99 -24.90
C GLY A 453 13.83 11.26 -24.46
N TYR A 454 12.92 11.11 -23.51
CA TYR A 454 12.14 12.22 -22.97
C TYR A 454 11.74 11.97 -21.52
N THR A 455 11.52 13.05 -20.79
CA THR A 455 10.96 13.00 -19.44
C THR A 455 9.46 13.12 -19.52
N GLU A 456 8.77 12.27 -18.77
CA GLU A 456 7.35 12.37 -18.46
C GLU A 456 7.21 12.65 -16.96
N GLY A 457 6.69 13.82 -16.59
CA GLY A 457 6.39 14.10 -15.20
C GLY A 457 5.14 13.37 -14.73
N ARG A 458 4.93 13.31 -13.43
CA ARG A 458 3.77 12.64 -12.85
C ARG A 458 3.02 13.60 -11.94
N SER A 459 1.75 13.28 -11.71
CA SER A 459 0.89 14.10 -10.86
C SER A 459 1.48 14.27 -9.47
N GLY A 460 1.34 15.48 -8.93
CA GLY A 460 1.56 15.73 -7.51
C GLY A 460 0.55 14.97 -6.65
N GLY A 461 0.89 14.86 -5.37
CA GLY A 461 0.10 14.24 -4.33
C GLY A 461 -1.05 15.11 -3.81
N SER A 462 -1.69 14.64 -2.75
CA SER A 462 -2.84 15.30 -2.14
C SER A 462 -2.64 15.52 -0.65
N LEU A 463 -2.97 16.72 -0.16
CA LEU A 463 -3.03 17.06 1.26
C LEU A 463 -4.47 17.23 1.69
N ILE A 464 -4.94 16.36 2.58
CA ILE A 464 -6.29 16.38 3.12
C ILE A 464 -6.23 16.77 4.59
N LEU A 465 -6.77 17.93 4.94
CA LEU A 465 -6.86 18.40 6.32
C LEU A 465 -8.29 18.23 6.84
N GLN A 466 -8.45 17.48 7.93
CA GLN A 466 -9.75 17.21 8.54
C GLN A 466 -9.76 17.63 10.00
N THR A 467 -10.89 18.14 10.48
CA THR A 467 -11.10 18.33 11.91
C THR A 467 -11.52 17.00 12.53
N SER A 468 -10.83 16.52 13.55
CA SER A 468 -11.33 15.40 14.35
C SER A 468 -12.53 15.89 15.17
N SER A 469 -13.69 15.27 14.99
CA SER A 469 -14.84 15.44 15.89
C SER A 469 -14.94 14.21 16.78
N ALA A 470 -15.13 14.42 18.08
CA ALA A 470 -15.48 13.33 19.01
C ALA A 470 -16.66 12.53 18.45
N ALA A 471 -16.49 11.22 18.28
CA ALA A 471 -17.57 10.33 17.92
C ALA A 471 -18.67 10.39 19.00
N GLY A 472 -19.94 10.51 18.60
CA GLY A 472 -21.09 10.46 19.52
C GLY A 472 -21.62 11.80 20.03
N VAL A 473 -20.98 12.93 19.72
CA VAL A 473 -21.49 14.27 20.07
C VAL A 473 -22.15 14.89 18.84
N ASN A 474 -23.42 15.32 18.97
CA ASN A 474 -24.18 16.00 17.91
C ASN A 474 -23.32 17.10 17.23
N ALA A 475 -22.96 16.85 15.97
CA ALA A 475 -21.87 17.49 15.22
C ALA A 475 -22.06 18.99 14.87
N ILE A 476 -23.04 19.68 15.48
CA ILE A 476 -23.41 21.05 15.15
C ILE A 476 -23.06 22.04 16.29
N GLY A 477 -22.82 21.57 17.52
CA GLY A 477 -22.64 22.44 18.69
C GLY A 477 -21.26 22.46 19.38
N ASN A 478 -20.50 21.36 19.32
CA ASN A 478 -19.27 21.18 20.12
C ASN A 478 -18.03 21.03 19.22
N ARG A 479 -17.70 22.07 18.47
CA ARG A 479 -16.35 22.19 17.87
C ARG A 479 -15.43 22.82 18.91
N SER A 480 -14.18 22.33 19.01
CA SER A 480 -13.15 23.03 19.78
C SER A 480 -13.12 24.51 19.35
N LYS A 481 -13.19 25.44 20.31
CA LYS A 481 -13.02 26.87 20.04
C LYS A 481 -11.62 27.18 19.51
N ASP A 482 -10.70 26.24 19.71
CA ASP A 482 -9.27 26.33 19.42
C ASP A 482 -8.85 25.31 18.35
N ALA A 483 -9.70 25.08 17.33
CA ALA A 483 -9.29 24.32 16.16
C ALA A 483 -8.27 25.13 15.33
N HIS A 484 -7.00 25.11 15.74
CA HIS A 484 -5.94 25.87 15.10
C HIS A 484 -5.26 25.08 13.98
N ARG A 485 -5.11 25.74 12.83
CA ARG A 485 -4.26 25.31 11.71
C ARG A 485 -3.17 26.35 11.55
N LEU A 486 -1.96 26.01 11.95
CA LEU A 486 -0.80 26.91 11.84
C LEU A 486 0.22 26.25 10.93
N PHE A 487 0.44 26.83 9.75
CA PHE A 487 1.44 26.37 8.78
C PHE A 487 2.45 27.50 8.57
N GLU A 488 3.54 27.44 9.32
CA GLU A 488 4.71 28.32 9.21
C GLU A 488 5.82 27.67 8.36
N GLY A 489 5.74 26.36 8.10
CA GLY A 489 6.66 25.59 7.27
C GLY A 489 6.30 25.54 5.78
N ASP A 490 7.12 24.85 4.99
CA ASP A 490 6.95 24.69 3.55
C ASP A 490 6.00 23.53 3.22
N VAL A 491 5.11 23.75 2.24
CA VAL A 491 4.34 22.68 1.60
C VAL A 491 4.66 22.71 0.10
N ARG A 492 5.20 21.62 -0.44
CA ARG A 492 5.59 21.50 -1.86
C ARG A 492 4.71 20.51 -2.58
N ALA A 493 4.37 20.83 -3.82
CA ALA A 493 3.60 19.98 -4.72
C ALA A 493 4.06 20.22 -6.16
N ASP A 494 5.39 20.31 -6.36
CA ASP A 494 5.98 20.63 -7.65
C ASP A 494 5.81 19.46 -8.61
N VAL A 495 5.62 19.75 -9.91
CA VAL A 495 5.56 18.73 -10.96
C VAL A 495 6.57 19.05 -12.04
N VAL A 496 7.13 18.00 -12.65
CA VAL A 496 7.96 18.13 -13.85
C VAL A 496 7.02 18.17 -15.06
N ALA A 497 7.23 19.09 -16.00
CA ALA A 497 6.48 19.10 -17.26
C ALA A 497 7.29 18.40 -18.35
N GLY A 498 6.78 17.27 -18.84
CA GLY A 498 7.38 16.50 -19.92
C GLY A 498 7.10 17.07 -21.31
N ARG A 499 7.93 16.69 -22.30
CA ARG A 499 7.82 17.16 -23.71
C ARG A 499 6.46 16.87 -24.35
N TYR A 500 5.84 15.76 -23.95
CA TYR A 500 4.57 15.26 -24.51
C TYR A 500 3.38 15.46 -23.56
N GLN A 501 3.55 16.26 -22.51
CA GLN A 501 2.49 16.54 -21.54
C GLN A 501 1.90 17.92 -21.78
N THR A 502 0.56 17.98 -21.86
CA THR A 502 -0.22 19.20 -22.10
C THR A 502 -0.73 19.82 -20.81
#